data_AF-A0AAJ0IU71-F1
#
_entry.id   AF-A0AAJ0IU71-F1
#
_cell.length_a   1.000
_cell.length_b   1.000
_cell.length_c   1.000
_cell.angle_alpha   90.00
_cell.angle_beta   90.00
_cell.angle_gamma   90.00
#
_symmetry.space_group_name_H-M   'P 1'
#
loop_
_entity.id
_entity.type
_entity.pdbx_description
1 polymer ?
#
loop_
_entity_poly.entity_id
_entity_poly.type
_entity_poly.pdbx_seq_one_letter_code
_entity_poly.pdbx_strand_id
1 'polypeptide(L)'
;MGRLEKDKQGLLMSSLAIQNQNRLLSSQKQNLQQAAQAASEKLSNLEQLTDNQIEEAQATLLLNTFSLHFWSEIDASDRPFLEAKPEDLQKWFAGTQRQPADIVAKKVDEELRSKNYFGLPEPHAISQKIVQKVKAGVIEHRAELTCPTIDRGEWSKAWKAASTIYAQSIEGCVQFHLQHTIKSEGWSARQASGWLNGAQGIAYAKSFRATCEVSAGYRQASLFDERISQYDRACRGRLIYADDIALGKKTELDPFPSPLPPTPDPRWYEDWYKSSMTHPR
;
A
#
# COMPACT_ATOMS: atom_id res chain seq x y z
N MET A 1 45.25 -48.87 -16.15
CA MET A 1 43.87 -49.07 -16.63
C MET A 1 42.86 -48.03 -16.11
N GLY A 2 42.97 -47.51 -14.87
CA GLY A 2 41.93 -46.60 -14.31
C GLY A 2 41.77 -45.18 -14.89
N ARG A 3 42.69 -44.68 -15.73
CA ARG A 3 42.59 -43.31 -16.28
C ARG A 3 41.60 -43.22 -17.46
N LEU A 4 41.67 -44.17 -18.39
CA LEU A 4 40.76 -44.32 -19.53
C LEU A 4 39.30 -44.54 -19.11
N GLU A 5 39.09 -45.24 -18.00
CA GLU A 5 37.76 -45.53 -17.48
C GLU A 5 37.11 -44.30 -16.82
N LYS A 6 37.95 -43.48 -16.17
CA LYS A 6 37.56 -42.18 -15.61
C LYS A 6 37.27 -41.16 -16.71
N ASP A 7 38.06 -41.15 -17.78
CA ASP A 7 37.83 -40.29 -18.95
C ASP A 7 36.57 -40.72 -19.72
N LYS A 8 36.30 -42.03 -19.83
CA LYS A 8 35.06 -42.57 -20.42
C LYS A 8 33.82 -42.19 -19.59
N GLN A 9 33.90 -42.28 -18.26
CA GLN A 9 32.81 -41.82 -17.37
C GLN A 9 32.61 -40.31 -17.47
N GLY A 10 33.69 -39.52 -17.53
CA GLY A 10 33.62 -38.07 -17.77
C GLY A 10 32.91 -37.73 -19.08
N LEU A 11 33.28 -38.38 -20.18
CA LEU A 11 32.66 -38.19 -21.50
C LEU A 11 31.18 -38.60 -21.52
N LEU A 12 30.80 -39.68 -20.83
CA LEU A 12 29.40 -40.10 -20.71
C LEU A 12 28.56 -39.09 -19.92
N MET A 13 29.11 -38.55 -18.83
CA MET A 13 28.44 -37.50 -18.04
C MET A 13 28.30 -36.20 -18.83
N SER A 14 29.33 -35.80 -19.58
CA SER A 14 29.26 -34.65 -20.48
C SER A 14 28.26 -34.86 -21.62
N SER A 15 28.21 -36.06 -22.20
CA SER A 15 27.25 -36.41 -23.26
C SER A 15 25.80 -36.32 -22.75
N LEU A 16 25.53 -36.82 -21.54
CA LEU A 16 24.22 -36.74 -20.91
C LEU A 16 23.84 -35.28 -20.58
N ALA A 17 24.79 -34.48 -20.10
CA ALA A 17 24.58 -33.06 -19.85
C ALA A 17 24.21 -32.28 -21.13
N ILE A 18 24.91 -32.58 -22.24
CA ILE A 18 24.63 -31.97 -23.55
C ILE A 18 23.25 -32.40 -24.07
N GLN A 19 22.87 -33.68 -23.92
CA GLN A 19 21.53 -34.16 -24.31
C GLN A 19 20.42 -33.46 -23.52
N ASN A 20 20.62 -33.25 -22.22
CA ASN A 20 19.66 -32.53 -21.38
C ASN A 20 19.57 -31.05 -21.76
N GLN A 21 20.69 -30.39 -22.05
CA GLN A 21 20.70 -29.02 -22.56
C GLN A 21 19.98 -28.91 -23.91
N ASN A 22 20.18 -29.85 -24.83
CA ASN A 22 19.50 -29.85 -26.13
C ASN A 22 17.99 -30.04 -26.00
N ARG A 23 17.51 -30.85 -25.04
CA ARG A 23 16.08 -30.97 -24.74
C ARG A 23 15.50 -29.67 -24.20
N LEU A 24 16.21 -29.01 -23.28
CA LEU A 24 15.78 -27.73 -22.71
C LEU A 24 15.70 -26.63 -23.78
N LEU A 25 16.74 -26.53 -24.62
CA LEU A 25 16.78 -25.60 -25.76
C LEU A 25 15.66 -25.88 -26.77
N SER A 26 15.36 -27.15 -27.04
CA SER A 26 14.25 -27.53 -27.94
C SER A 26 12.90 -27.12 -27.36
N SER A 27 12.69 -27.32 -26.06
CA SER A 27 11.48 -26.86 -25.36
C SER A 27 11.36 -25.33 -25.36
N GLN A 28 12.45 -24.61 -25.07
CA GLN A 28 12.48 -23.14 -25.13
C GLN A 28 12.19 -22.62 -26.54
N LYS A 29 12.76 -23.25 -27.57
CA LYS A 29 12.49 -22.90 -28.97
C LYS A 29 11.02 -23.11 -29.32
N GLN A 30 10.41 -24.22 -28.89
CA GLN A 30 9.00 -24.49 -29.13
C GLN A 30 8.09 -23.49 -28.41
N ASN A 31 8.41 -23.13 -27.16
CA ASN A 31 7.70 -22.10 -26.41
C ASN A 31 7.80 -20.72 -27.08
N LEU A 32 9.00 -20.36 -27.57
CA LEU A 32 9.21 -19.10 -28.32
C LEU A 32 8.46 -19.09 -29.65
N GLN A 33 8.41 -20.23 -30.35
CA GLN A 33 7.64 -20.35 -31.59
C GLN A 33 6.12 -20.23 -31.35
N GLN A 34 5.61 -20.84 -30.29
CA GLN A 34 4.20 -20.67 -29.88
C GLN A 34 3.90 -19.24 -29.45
N ALA A 35 4.79 -18.60 -28.69
CA ALA A 35 4.65 -17.20 -28.30
C ALA A 35 4.69 -16.26 -29.52
N ALA A 36 5.57 -16.54 -30.49
CA ALA A 36 5.66 -15.78 -31.74
C ALA A 36 4.42 -15.98 -32.61
N GLN A 37 3.85 -17.19 -32.68
CA GLN A 37 2.58 -17.45 -33.38
C GLN A 37 1.42 -16.74 -32.70
N ALA A 38 1.29 -16.81 -31.37
CA ALA A 38 0.27 -16.08 -30.63
C ALA A 38 0.41 -14.55 -30.76
N ALA A 39 1.65 -14.05 -30.83
CA ALA A 39 1.91 -12.64 -31.10
C ALA A 39 1.55 -12.25 -32.54
N SER A 40 1.83 -13.12 -33.51
CA SER A 40 1.48 -12.93 -34.92
C SER A 40 -0.03 -13.00 -35.16
N GLU A 41 -0.76 -13.87 -34.46
CA GLU A 41 -2.22 -13.90 -34.45
C GLU A 41 -2.79 -12.64 -33.80
N LYS A 42 -2.21 -12.16 -32.70
CA LYS A 42 -2.60 -10.87 -32.11
C LYS A 42 -2.33 -9.70 -33.05
N LEU A 43 -1.20 -9.69 -33.76
CA LEU A 43 -0.86 -8.69 -34.77
C LEU A 43 -1.80 -8.74 -35.98
N SER A 44 -2.11 -9.93 -36.48
CA SER A 44 -3.08 -10.12 -37.57
C SER A 44 -4.49 -9.70 -37.16
N ASN A 45 -4.88 -9.94 -35.91
CA ASN A 45 -6.15 -9.46 -35.35
C ASN A 45 -6.16 -7.93 -35.14
N LEU A 46 -5.00 -7.32 -34.89
CA LEU A 46 -4.85 -5.86 -34.82
C LEU A 46 -4.90 -5.20 -36.21
N GLU A 47 -4.36 -5.86 -37.25
CA GLU A 47 -4.43 -5.42 -38.66
C GLU A 47 -5.85 -5.51 -39.25
N GLN A 48 -6.76 -6.28 -38.62
CA GLN A 48 -8.17 -6.38 -38.99
C GLN A 48 -9.08 -5.40 -38.23
N LEU A 49 -8.52 -4.56 -37.35
CA LEU A 49 -9.29 -3.55 -36.65
C LEU A 49 -9.66 -2.42 -37.62
N THR A 50 -10.94 -2.11 -37.67
CA THR A 50 -11.42 -0.87 -38.33
C THR A 50 -10.82 0.34 -37.62
N ASP A 51 -10.67 1.47 -38.33
CA ASP A 51 -10.25 2.76 -37.73
C ASP A 51 -11.04 3.08 -36.45
N ASN A 52 -12.33 2.71 -36.44
CA ASN A 52 -13.21 2.83 -35.29
C ASN A 52 -12.78 2.01 -34.06
N GLN A 53 -12.29 0.80 -34.27
CA GLN A 53 -11.80 -0.06 -33.19
C GLN A 53 -10.42 0.40 -32.69
N ILE A 54 -9.59 0.98 -33.56
CA ILE A 54 -8.32 1.60 -33.19
C ILE A 54 -8.58 2.83 -32.32
N GLU A 55 -9.51 3.72 -32.72
CA GLU A 55 -9.90 4.87 -31.91
C GLU A 55 -10.51 4.44 -30.57
N GLU A 56 -11.35 3.39 -30.55
CA GLU A 56 -11.92 2.85 -29.30
C GLU A 56 -10.85 2.29 -28.36
N ALA A 57 -9.85 1.57 -28.90
CA ALA A 57 -8.72 1.09 -28.12
C ALA A 57 -7.85 2.23 -27.58
N GLN A 58 -7.57 3.26 -28.39
CA GLN A 58 -6.77 4.43 -27.99
C GLN A 58 -7.48 5.26 -26.92
N ALA A 59 -8.78 5.53 -27.08
CA ALA A 59 -9.58 6.25 -26.09
C ALA A 59 -9.66 5.48 -24.76
N THR A 60 -9.82 4.16 -24.82
CA THR A 60 -9.80 3.29 -23.63
C THR A 60 -8.43 3.29 -22.95
N LEU A 61 -7.33 3.29 -23.71
CA LEU A 61 -5.98 3.35 -23.16
C LEU A 61 -5.68 4.72 -22.52
N LEU A 62 -6.14 5.81 -23.13
CA LEU A 62 -5.99 7.15 -22.56
C LEU A 62 -6.81 7.30 -21.28
N LEU A 63 -8.04 6.79 -21.24
CA LEU A 63 -8.83 6.71 -20.00
C LEU A 63 -8.06 6.04 -18.85
N ASN A 64 -7.43 4.90 -19.12
CA ASN A 64 -6.60 4.19 -18.14
C ASN A 64 -5.39 5.04 -17.69
N THR A 65 -4.81 5.81 -18.60
CA THR A 65 -3.69 6.72 -18.30
C THR A 65 -4.16 7.93 -17.47
N PHE A 66 -5.38 8.41 -17.70
CA PHE A 66 -6.03 9.47 -16.92
C PHE A 66 -6.31 9.03 -15.48
N SER A 67 -6.67 7.75 -15.26
CA SER A 67 -6.87 7.17 -13.92
C SER A 67 -5.63 7.33 -13.02
N LEU A 68 -4.42 7.27 -13.60
CA LEU A 68 -3.16 7.51 -12.90
C LEU A 68 -2.94 8.98 -12.52
N HIS A 69 -3.51 9.94 -13.25
CA HIS A 69 -3.38 11.37 -12.94
C HIS A 69 -4.26 11.81 -11.76
N PHE A 70 -5.43 11.19 -11.55
CA PHE A 70 -6.25 11.47 -10.36
C PHE A 70 -5.54 11.17 -9.05
N TRP A 71 -4.58 10.25 -9.08
CA TRP A 71 -3.73 9.93 -7.95
C TRP A 71 -2.91 11.13 -7.47
N SER A 72 -2.46 11.98 -8.40
CA SER A 72 -1.76 13.21 -8.07
C SER A 72 -2.69 14.25 -7.42
N GLU A 73 -3.98 14.26 -7.78
CA GLU A 73 -4.95 15.20 -7.22
C GLU A 73 -5.44 14.81 -5.83
N ILE A 74 -5.47 13.51 -5.49
CA ILE A 74 -5.81 13.05 -4.13
C ILE A 74 -4.72 13.44 -3.11
N ASP A 75 -3.58 13.91 -3.60
CA ASP A 75 -2.44 14.45 -2.86
C ASP A 75 -1.88 13.46 -1.84
N ALA A 76 -0.69 12.98 -2.17
CA ALA A 76 0.13 12.07 -1.41
C ALA A 76 0.68 12.73 -0.13
N SER A 77 -0.19 13.18 0.78
CA SER A 77 0.18 13.17 2.20
C SER A 77 0.04 11.72 2.67
N ASP A 78 1.01 10.91 2.25
CA ASP A 78 0.99 9.45 2.35
C ASP A 78 0.92 8.94 3.79
N ARG A 79 1.03 9.82 4.78
CA ARG A 79 0.99 9.49 6.20
C ARG A 79 0.43 10.67 7.01
N PRO A 80 -0.90 10.82 7.14
CA PRO A 80 -1.48 12.01 7.78
C PRO A 80 -1.24 12.05 9.29
N PHE A 81 -0.68 10.99 9.89
CA PHE A 81 -0.36 10.92 11.30
C PHE A 81 1.15 10.82 11.56
N LEU A 82 1.90 10.09 10.74
CA LEU A 82 3.35 10.00 10.89
C LEU A 82 4.01 11.29 10.40
N GLU A 83 4.85 11.92 11.23
CA GLU A 83 5.57 13.17 10.92
C GLU A 83 4.67 14.39 10.66
N ALA A 84 3.34 14.26 10.86
CA ALA A 84 2.40 15.34 10.66
C ALA A 84 2.58 16.45 11.70
N LYS A 85 2.64 17.70 11.23
CA LYS A 85 2.54 18.85 12.12
C LYS A 85 1.11 18.95 12.66
N PRO A 86 0.89 19.49 13.87
CA PRO A 86 -0.44 19.62 14.45
C PRO A 86 -1.46 20.29 13.51
N GLU A 87 -1.05 21.31 12.75
CA GLU A 87 -1.88 22.00 11.78
C GLU A 87 -2.34 21.12 10.62
N ASP A 88 -1.49 20.20 10.15
CA ASP A 88 -1.81 19.32 9.03
C ASP A 88 -2.76 18.22 9.46
N LEU A 89 -2.58 17.71 10.69
CA LEU A 89 -3.50 16.78 11.30
C LEU A 89 -4.89 17.42 11.52
N GLN A 90 -4.95 18.70 11.91
CA GLN A 90 -6.22 19.43 12.04
C GLN A 90 -6.90 19.64 10.68
N LYS A 91 -6.14 19.99 9.64
CA LYS A 91 -6.69 20.06 8.26
C LYS A 91 -7.24 18.71 7.83
N TRP A 92 -6.56 17.62 8.16
CA TRP A 92 -7.07 16.28 7.87
C TRP A 92 -8.40 16.04 8.60
N PHE A 93 -8.48 16.27 9.91
CA PHE A 93 -9.75 16.09 10.64
C PHE A 93 -10.90 16.96 10.12
N ALA A 94 -10.60 18.19 9.66
CA ALA A 94 -11.61 19.13 9.15
C ALA A 94 -11.99 18.90 7.67
N GLY A 95 -11.20 18.12 6.93
CA GLY A 95 -11.43 17.90 5.50
C GLY A 95 -12.53 16.89 5.19
N THR A 96 -12.94 16.86 3.92
CA THR A 96 -13.88 15.85 3.41
C THR A 96 -13.12 14.74 2.71
N GLN A 97 -13.53 13.49 2.92
CA GLN A 97 -13.02 12.37 2.15
C GLN A 97 -13.47 12.52 0.69
N ARG A 98 -12.51 12.51 -0.24
CA ARG A 98 -12.83 12.52 -1.67
C ARG A 98 -13.24 11.11 -2.10
N GLN A 99 -14.32 11.02 -2.87
CA GLN A 99 -14.83 9.75 -3.38
C GLN A 99 -14.34 9.53 -4.82
N PRO A 100 -13.85 8.33 -5.18
CA PRO A 100 -13.43 8.04 -6.55
C PRO A 100 -14.53 8.35 -7.58
N ALA A 101 -15.78 7.98 -7.28
CA ALA A 101 -16.93 8.28 -8.14
C ALA A 101 -17.08 9.78 -8.45
N ASP A 102 -16.91 10.66 -7.45
CA ASP A 102 -17.09 12.11 -7.63
C ASP A 102 -15.92 12.73 -8.42
N ILE A 103 -14.69 12.24 -8.21
CA ILE A 103 -13.50 12.68 -8.95
C ILE A 103 -13.65 12.34 -10.45
N VAL A 104 -14.02 11.08 -10.72
CA VAL A 104 -14.14 10.57 -12.10
C VAL A 104 -15.30 11.28 -12.82
N ALA A 105 -16.45 11.43 -12.16
CA ALA A 105 -17.60 12.15 -12.72
C ALA A 105 -17.24 13.59 -13.11
N LYS A 106 -16.56 14.32 -12.22
CA LYS A 106 -16.13 15.70 -12.48
C LYS A 106 -15.26 15.79 -13.74
N LYS A 107 -14.29 14.89 -13.89
CA LYS A 107 -13.38 14.91 -15.04
C LYS A 107 -14.06 14.50 -16.34
N VAL A 108 -14.91 13.49 -16.30
CA VAL A 108 -15.75 13.09 -17.45
C VAL A 108 -16.57 14.29 -17.94
N ASP A 109 -17.15 15.07 -17.02
CA ASP A 109 -17.88 16.29 -17.38
C ASP A 109 -16.97 17.40 -17.95
N GLU A 110 -15.72 17.51 -17.50
CA GLU A 110 -14.72 18.42 -18.09
C GLU A 110 -14.35 18.02 -19.53
N GLU A 111 -14.15 16.74 -19.81
CA GLU A 111 -13.83 16.25 -21.16
C GLU A 111 -14.99 16.46 -22.12
N LEU A 112 -16.23 16.17 -21.69
CA LEU A 112 -17.43 16.40 -22.51
C LEU A 112 -17.64 17.88 -22.83
N ARG A 113 -17.35 18.77 -21.88
CA ARG A 113 -17.51 20.22 -22.04
C ARG A 113 -16.41 20.84 -22.89
N SER A 114 -15.17 20.40 -22.71
CA SER A 114 -14.01 20.88 -23.49
C SER A 114 -13.97 20.31 -24.90
N LYS A 115 -14.68 19.19 -25.16
CA LYS A 115 -14.59 18.41 -26.40
C LYS A 115 -13.16 18.00 -26.77
N ASN A 116 -12.27 17.97 -25.78
CA ASN A 116 -10.88 17.59 -25.96
C ASN A 116 -10.71 16.08 -26.06
N TYR A 117 -11.59 15.33 -25.37
CA TYR A 117 -11.61 13.86 -25.32
C TYR A 117 -10.21 13.26 -25.18
N PHE A 118 -9.50 13.71 -24.15
CA PHE A 118 -8.15 13.27 -23.82
C PHE A 118 -7.08 13.64 -24.86
N GLY A 119 -7.33 14.62 -25.72
CA GLY A 119 -6.38 15.12 -26.72
C GLY A 119 -6.24 14.24 -27.95
N LEU A 120 -7.24 13.40 -28.23
CA LEU A 120 -7.29 12.60 -29.46
C LEU A 120 -7.42 13.50 -30.70
N PRO A 121 -7.00 13.05 -31.89
CA PRO A 121 -7.27 13.77 -33.13
C PRO A 121 -8.74 13.59 -33.56
N GLU A 122 -9.31 14.59 -34.24
CA GLU A 122 -10.62 14.48 -34.90
C GLU A 122 -10.59 13.40 -36.01
N PRO A 123 -11.72 12.73 -36.31
CA PRO A 123 -13.08 12.98 -35.81
C PRO A 123 -13.38 12.35 -34.43
N HIS A 124 -14.08 13.08 -33.57
CA HIS A 124 -14.32 12.67 -32.17
C HIS A 124 -15.56 11.82 -31.87
N ALA A 125 -16.25 11.28 -32.88
CA ALA A 125 -17.54 10.62 -32.66
C ALA A 125 -17.44 9.40 -31.72
N ILE A 126 -16.36 8.62 -31.82
CA ILE A 126 -16.15 7.41 -31.01
C ILE A 126 -15.60 7.78 -29.64
N SER A 127 -14.62 8.68 -29.60
CA SER A 127 -14.10 9.27 -28.38
C SER A 127 -15.21 9.84 -27.49
N GLN A 128 -16.12 10.64 -28.07
CA GLN A 128 -17.28 11.17 -27.38
C GLN A 128 -18.21 10.06 -26.86
N LYS A 129 -18.49 9.04 -27.69
CA LYS A 129 -19.33 7.90 -27.30
C LYS A 129 -18.74 7.15 -26.11
N ILE A 130 -17.41 6.99 -26.05
CA ILE A 130 -16.72 6.30 -24.96
C ILE A 130 -16.79 7.13 -23.68
N VAL A 131 -16.52 8.44 -23.74
CA VAL A 131 -16.65 9.31 -22.56
C VAL A 131 -18.09 9.31 -22.02
N GLN A 132 -19.10 9.26 -22.91
CA GLN A 132 -20.50 9.10 -22.51
C GLN A 132 -20.79 7.73 -21.89
N LYS A 133 -20.22 6.64 -22.42
CA LYS A 133 -20.30 5.31 -21.79
C LYS A 133 -19.72 5.33 -20.38
N VAL A 134 -18.54 5.92 -20.20
CA VAL A 134 -17.92 6.08 -18.87
C VAL A 134 -18.82 6.90 -17.95
N LYS A 135 -19.41 8.00 -18.43
CA LYS A 135 -20.36 8.81 -17.65
C LYS A 135 -21.53 7.98 -17.12
N ALA A 136 -22.16 7.19 -17.99
CA ALA A 136 -23.26 6.31 -17.61
C ALA A 136 -22.78 5.22 -16.63
N GLY A 137 -21.61 4.64 -16.91
CA GLY A 137 -20.93 3.65 -16.11
C GLY A 137 -20.61 4.08 -14.68
N VAL A 138 -20.16 5.33 -14.48
CA VAL A 138 -19.92 5.88 -13.13
C VAL A 138 -21.19 5.95 -12.30
N ILE A 139 -22.35 6.15 -12.94
CA ILE A 139 -23.65 6.14 -12.27
C ILE A 139 -24.09 4.71 -11.95
N GLU A 140 -23.97 3.80 -12.92
CA GLU A 140 -24.35 2.39 -12.79
C GLU A 140 -23.51 1.66 -11.73
N HIS A 141 -22.18 1.80 -11.80
CA HIS A 141 -21.21 1.15 -10.92
C HIS A 141 -20.79 2.05 -9.73
N ARG A 142 -21.62 3.03 -9.37
CA ARG A 142 -21.29 4.01 -8.31
C ARG A 142 -20.92 3.36 -6.99
N ALA A 143 -21.59 2.27 -6.61
CA ALA A 143 -21.31 1.55 -5.37
C ALA A 143 -19.88 0.98 -5.32
N GLU A 144 -19.35 0.51 -6.46
CA GLU A 144 -17.99 -0.03 -6.57
C GLU A 144 -16.93 1.08 -6.54
N LEU A 145 -17.29 2.27 -7.05
CA LEU A 145 -16.47 3.48 -7.06
C LEU A 145 -16.61 4.35 -5.80
N THR A 146 -17.43 3.94 -4.84
CA THR A 146 -17.65 4.68 -3.60
C THR A 146 -16.91 4.00 -2.47
N CYS A 147 -16.02 4.75 -1.82
CA CYS A 147 -15.43 4.31 -0.57
C CYS A 147 -16.44 4.46 0.56
N PRO A 148 -16.33 3.67 1.64
CA PRO A 148 -16.99 3.98 2.88
C PRO A 148 -16.72 5.45 3.28
N THR A 149 -17.49 5.98 4.22
CA THR A 149 -17.20 7.31 4.75
C THR A 149 -16.49 7.14 6.07
N ILE A 150 -15.32 7.76 6.19
CA ILE A 150 -14.65 7.91 7.48
C ILE A 150 -15.32 9.04 8.24
N ASP A 151 -15.79 8.73 9.46
CA ASP A 151 -16.14 9.76 10.43
C ASP A 151 -14.87 10.37 11.01
N ARG A 152 -14.40 11.47 10.40
CA ARG A 152 -13.19 12.16 10.84
C ARG A 152 -13.34 12.78 12.24
N GLY A 153 -14.57 13.04 12.69
CA GLY A 153 -14.86 13.49 14.05
C GLY A 153 -14.56 12.39 15.08
N GLU A 154 -15.03 11.17 14.82
CA GLU A 154 -14.71 10.00 15.65
C GLU A 154 -13.21 9.67 15.64
N TRP A 155 -12.55 9.79 14.48
CA TRP A 155 -11.10 9.64 14.41
C TRP A 155 -10.34 10.69 15.23
N SER A 156 -10.80 11.95 15.23
CA SER A 156 -10.22 13.01 16.06
C SER A 156 -10.39 12.73 17.56
N LYS A 157 -11.57 12.24 17.97
CA LYS A 157 -11.83 11.83 19.35
C LYS A 157 -10.94 10.65 19.76
N ALA A 158 -10.86 9.62 18.91
CA ALA A 158 -10.04 8.45 19.15
C ALA A 158 -8.55 8.81 19.24
N TRP A 159 -8.06 9.71 18.39
CA TRP A 159 -6.68 10.21 18.46
C TRP A 159 -6.38 10.89 19.81
N LYS A 160 -7.27 11.76 20.28
CA LYS A 160 -7.12 12.43 21.59
C LYS A 160 -7.20 11.43 22.75
N ALA A 161 -8.12 10.47 22.68
CA ALA A 161 -8.24 9.41 23.68
C ALA A 161 -6.98 8.54 23.72
N ALA A 162 -6.46 8.15 22.56
CA ALA A 162 -5.21 7.41 22.45
C ALA A 162 -4.04 8.16 23.07
N SER A 163 -3.90 9.46 22.79
CA SER A 163 -2.87 10.29 23.41
C SER A 163 -2.93 10.26 24.95
N THR A 164 -4.15 10.28 25.51
CA THR A 164 -4.34 10.16 26.97
C THR A 164 -3.92 8.79 27.49
N ILE A 165 -4.32 7.71 26.80
CA ILE A 165 -3.96 6.33 27.18
C ILE A 165 -2.44 6.13 27.15
N TYR A 166 -1.79 6.58 26.07
CA TYR A 166 -0.34 6.51 25.93
C TYR A 166 0.37 7.34 27.00
N ALA A 167 -0.10 8.55 27.33
CA ALA A 167 0.45 9.35 28.41
C ALA A 167 0.32 8.67 29.80
N GLN A 168 -0.83 8.02 30.06
CA GLN A 168 -1.05 7.29 31.31
C GLN A 168 -0.18 6.03 31.43
N SER A 169 0.21 5.44 30.29
CA SER A 169 1.05 4.23 30.25
C SER A 169 2.55 4.48 30.46
N ILE A 170 3.00 5.74 30.44
CA ILE A 170 4.44 6.09 30.53
C ILE A 170 5.07 5.56 31.81
N GLU A 171 4.39 5.67 32.95
CA GLU A 171 4.92 5.15 34.20
C GLU A 171 5.05 3.62 34.16
N GLY A 172 4.08 2.93 33.56
CA GLY A 172 4.15 1.48 33.32
C GLY A 172 5.36 1.11 32.46
N CYS A 173 5.63 1.86 31.39
CA CYS A 173 6.82 1.68 30.54
C CYS A 173 8.13 1.86 31.35
N VAL A 174 8.24 2.91 32.15
CA VAL A 174 9.42 3.16 32.98
C VAL A 174 9.63 2.02 33.98
N GLN A 175 8.58 1.64 34.72
CA GLN A 175 8.65 0.56 35.70
C GLN A 175 9.01 -0.78 35.04
N PHE A 176 8.45 -1.06 33.86
CA PHE A 176 8.76 -2.26 33.10
C PHE A 176 10.26 -2.34 32.76
N HIS A 177 10.86 -1.25 32.27
CA HIS A 177 12.29 -1.21 31.97
C HIS A 177 13.17 -1.34 33.22
N LEU A 178 12.83 -0.63 34.30
CA LEU A 178 13.57 -0.72 35.57
C LEU A 178 13.56 -2.17 36.10
N GLN A 179 12.40 -2.82 36.10
CA GLN A 179 12.27 -4.22 36.52
C GLN A 179 13.06 -5.16 35.63
N HIS A 180 13.06 -4.93 34.31
CA HIS A 180 13.85 -5.71 33.37
C HIS A 180 15.37 -5.57 33.62
N THR A 181 15.86 -4.35 33.85
CA THR A 181 17.28 -4.11 34.19
C THR A 181 17.68 -4.79 35.50
N ILE A 182 16.86 -4.65 36.55
CA ILE A 182 17.10 -5.31 37.84
C ILE A 182 17.20 -6.83 37.67
N LYS A 183 16.30 -7.40 36.85
CA LYS A 183 16.26 -8.83 36.57
C LYS A 183 17.46 -9.29 35.74
N SER A 184 17.84 -8.55 34.70
CA SER A 184 18.96 -8.92 33.83
C SER A 184 20.31 -8.86 34.54
N GLU A 185 20.48 -7.91 35.45
CA GLU A 185 21.69 -7.75 36.26
C GLU A 185 21.74 -8.68 37.49
N GLY A 186 20.68 -9.46 37.73
CA GLY A 186 20.61 -10.41 38.84
C GLY A 186 20.68 -9.77 40.23
N TRP A 187 20.23 -8.52 40.37
CA TRP A 187 20.32 -7.79 41.63
C TRP A 187 19.38 -8.36 42.69
N SER A 188 19.87 -8.41 43.94
CA SER A 188 19.02 -8.66 45.11
C SER A 188 18.06 -7.50 45.36
N ALA A 189 16.97 -7.75 46.09
CA ALA A 189 16.00 -6.72 46.47
C ALA A 189 16.64 -5.50 47.18
N ARG A 190 17.69 -5.74 47.99
CA ARG A 190 18.41 -4.67 48.69
C ARG A 190 19.25 -3.82 47.73
N GLN A 191 19.92 -4.44 46.77
CA GLN A 191 20.68 -3.72 45.73
C GLN A 191 19.73 -2.91 44.84
N ALA A 192 18.64 -3.52 44.39
CA ALA A 192 17.62 -2.86 43.58
C ALA A 192 17.03 -1.64 44.32
N SER A 193 16.64 -1.81 45.58
CA SER A 193 16.10 -0.71 46.40
C SER A 193 17.11 0.42 46.61
N GLY A 194 18.38 0.08 46.89
CA GLY A 194 19.44 1.09 47.04
C GLY A 194 19.71 1.86 45.75
N TRP A 195 19.69 1.18 44.61
CA TRP A 195 19.88 1.81 43.31
C TRP A 195 18.70 2.69 42.89
N LEU A 196 17.47 2.18 42.99
CA LEU A 196 16.25 2.92 42.62
C LEU A 196 16.08 4.23 43.40
N ASN A 197 16.47 4.24 44.68
CA ASN A 197 16.40 5.43 45.53
C ASN A 197 17.66 6.31 45.47
N GLY A 198 18.71 5.85 44.80
CA GLY A 198 19.96 6.59 44.62
C GLY A 198 19.92 7.55 43.43
N ALA A 199 20.86 8.50 43.39
CA ALA A 199 20.94 9.50 42.31
C ALA A 199 21.07 8.86 40.91
N GLN A 200 21.76 7.73 40.81
CA GLN A 200 21.91 6.99 39.56
C GLN A 200 20.59 6.39 39.07
N GLY A 201 19.82 5.71 39.94
CA GLY A 201 18.52 5.14 39.57
C GLY A 201 17.48 6.21 39.21
N ILE A 202 17.47 7.33 39.95
CA ILE A 202 16.60 8.47 39.64
C ILE A 202 16.94 9.08 38.27
N ALA A 203 18.23 9.30 37.98
CA ALA A 203 18.68 9.82 36.68
C ALA A 203 18.32 8.84 35.55
N TYR A 204 18.52 7.54 35.78
CA TYR A 204 18.19 6.49 34.82
C TYR A 204 16.68 6.44 34.51
N ALA A 205 15.82 6.47 35.53
CA ALA A 205 14.37 6.51 35.37
C ALA A 205 13.91 7.75 34.58
N LYS A 206 14.54 8.91 34.82
CA LYS A 206 14.25 10.15 34.07
C LYS A 206 14.60 10.02 32.58
N SER A 207 15.76 9.43 32.25
CA SER A 207 16.14 9.17 30.87
C SER A 207 15.18 8.20 30.18
N PHE A 208 14.79 7.12 30.84
CA PHE A 208 13.83 6.16 30.30
C PHE A 208 12.44 6.76 30.10
N ARG A 209 11.99 7.65 30.99
CA ARG A 209 10.73 8.37 30.82
C ARG A 209 10.70 9.14 29.49
N ALA A 210 11.77 9.88 29.16
CA ALA A 210 11.85 10.60 27.89
C ALA A 210 11.80 9.64 26.68
N THR A 211 12.49 8.50 26.76
CA THR A 211 12.42 7.46 25.71
C THR A 211 11.01 6.87 25.59
N CYS A 212 10.34 6.60 26.71
CA CYS A 212 8.96 6.11 26.72
C CYS A 212 7.99 7.14 26.10
N GLU A 213 8.14 8.43 26.40
CA GLU A 213 7.30 9.50 25.84
C GLU A 213 7.43 9.60 24.32
N VAL A 214 8.66 9.61 23.80
CA VAL A 214 8.92 9.63 22.36
C VAL A 214 8.36 8.37 21.68
N SER A 215 8.59 7.20 22.28
CA SER A 215 8.14 5.92 21.72
C SER A 215 6.62 5.82 21.72
N ALA A 216 5.96 6.31 22.78
CA ALA A 216 4.50 6.35 22.86
C ALA A 216 3.89 7.25 21.78
N GLY A 217 4.46 8.44 21.56
CA GLY A 217 4.03 9.35 20.50
C GLY A 217 4.20 8.74 19.10
N TYR A 218 5.36 8.13 18.84
CA TYR A 218 5.61 7.42 17.58
C TYR A 218 4.65 6.24 17.37
N ARG A 219 4.39 5.47 18.43
CA ARG A 219 3.48 4.31 18.38
C ARG A 219 2.05 4.74 18.10
N GLN A 220 1.58 5.81 18.76
CA GLN A 220 0.28 6.39 18.48
C GLN A 220 0.17 6.82 17.01
N ALA A 221 1.13 7.61 16.51
CA ALA A 221 1.15 8.07 15.14
C ALA A 221 1.11 6.90 14.15
N SER A 222 2.03 5.94 14.31
CA SER A 222 2.14 4.78 13.43
C SER A 222 0.87 3.92 13.41
N LEU A 223 0.21 3.74 14.56
CA LEU A 223 -1.03 2.96 14.65
C LEU A 223 -2.18 3.56 13.83
N PHE A 224 -2.36 4.87 13.93
CA PHE A 224 -3.39 5.58 13.15
C PHE A 224 -3.03 5.66 11.67
N ASP A 225 -1.75 5.89 11.40
CA ASP A 225 -1.20 5.94 10.05
C ASP A 225 -1.40 4.62 9.29
N GLU A 226 -1.01 3.51 9.89
CA GLU A 226 -1.18 2.19 9.30
C GLU A 226 -2.67 1.91 8.99
N ARG A 227 -3.56 2.24 9.94
CA ARG A 227 -4.99 2.04 9.78
C ARG A 227 -5.56 2.85 8.62
N ILE A 228 -5.19 4.13 8.50
CA ILE A 228 -5.69 4.98 7.42
C ILE A 228 -5.06 4.60 6.07
N SER A 229 -3.77 4.23 6.03
CA SER A 229 -3.12 3.80 4.79
C SER A 229 -3.72 2.52 4.23
N GLN A 230 -4.12 1.56 5.09
CA GLN A 230 -4.85 0.37 4.64
C GLN A 230 -6.18 0.73 3.99
N TYR A 231 -6.90 1.67 4.60
CA TYR A 231 -8.17 2.17 4.08
C TYR A 231 -8.00 2.92 2.75
N ASP A 232 -7.07 3.86 2.70
CA ASP A 232 -6.79 4.66 1.52
C ASP A 232 -6.28 3.80 0.37
N ARG A 233 -5.55 2.71 0.63
CA ARG A 233 -5.12 1.76 -0.42
C ARG A 233 -6.31 1.16 -1.16
N ALA A 234 -7.33 0.70 -0.45
CA ALA A 234 -8.53 0.14 -1.07
C ALA A 234 -9.26 1.20 -1.92
N CYS A 235 -9.32 2.45 -1.45
CA CYS A 235 -9.87 3.58 -2.21
C CYS A 235 -9.05 3.93 -3.44
N ARG A 236 -7.72 3.97 -3.30
CA ARG A 236 -6.77 4.24 -4.38
C ARG A 236 -6.87 3.19 -5.48
N GLY A 237 -7.01 1.91 -5.14
CA GLY A 237 -7.24 0.84 -6.12
C GLY A 237 -8.47 1.09 -7.00
N ARG A 238 -9.59 1.51 -6.40
CA ARG A 238 -10.82 1.84 -7.14
C ARG A 238 -10.67 3.05 -8.05
N LEU A 239 -9.87 4.04 -7.66
CA LEU A 239 -9.58 5.18 -8.52
C LEU A 239 -8.67 4.79 -9.69
N ILE A 240 -7.66 3.94 -9.45
CA ILE A 240 -6.75 3.45 -10.50
C ILE A 240 -7.52 2.69 -11.58
N TYR A 241 -8.52 1.90 -11.19
CA TYR A 241 -9.35 1.11 -12.11
C TYR A 241 -10.72 1.74 -12.38
N ALA A 242 -10.88 3.05 -12.14
CA ALA A 242 -12.20 3.66 -12.14
C ALA A 242 -12.90 3.60 -13.50
N ASP A 243 -12.14 3.74 -14.57
CA ASP A 243 -12.62 3.64 -15.95
C ASP A 243 -12.99 2.20 -16.32
N ASP A 244 -12.19 1.22 -15.91
CA ASP A 244 -12.49 -0.20 -16.09
C ASP A 244 -13.78 -0.60 -15.34
N ILE A 245 -13.92 -0.15 -14.09
CA ILE A 245 -15.14 -0.36 -13.28
C ILE A 245 -16.34 0.33 -13.95
N ALA A 246 -16.20 1.59 -14.39
CA ALA A 246 -17.26 2.31 -15.08
C ALA A 246 -17.68 1.61 -16.38
N LEU A 247 -16.75 0.98 -17.10
CA LEU A 247 -17.05 0.22 -18.30
C LEU A 247 -17.58 -1.20 -18.02
N GLY A 248 -17.86 -1.53 -16.76
CA GLY A 248 -18.42 -2.82 -16.34
C GLY A 248 -17.43 -3.98 -16.39
N LYS A 249 -16.12 -3.72 -16.43
CA LYS A 249 -15.11 -4.77 -16.38
C LYS A 249 -14.99 -5.29 -14.95
N LYS A 250 -14.78 -6.60 -14.83
CA LYS A 250 -14.47 -7.23 -13.54
C LYS A 250 -13.02 -6.95 -13.18
N THR A 251 -12.83 -6.13 -12.16
CA THR A 251 -11.51 -5.83 -11.58
C THR A 251 -11.40 -6.48 -10.21
N GLU A 252 -10.28 -7.15 -9.94
CA GLU A 252 -9.98 -7.61 -8.58
C GLU A 252 -9.60 -6.40 -7.72
N LEU A 253 -10.48 -6.06 -6.77
CA LEU A 253 -10.32 -4.93 -5.88
C LEU A 253 -10.13 -5.41 -4.44
N ASP A 254 -9.20 -4.78 -3.73
CA ASP A 254 -9.05 -5.02 -2.30
C ASP A 254 -10.37 -4.73 -1.57
N PRO A 255 -10.80 -5.60 -0.65
CA PRO A 255 -11.96 -5.33 0.18
C PRO A 255 -11.68 -4.11 1.06
N PHE A 256 -12.74 -3.36 1.40
CA PHE A 256 -12.58 -2.25 2.32
C PHE A 256 -12.26 -2.75 3.72
N PRO A 257 -11.16 -2.29 4.34
CA PRO A 257 -10.97 -2.48 5.77
C PRO A 257 -12.00 -1.64 6.53
N SER A 258 -12.15 -1.92 7.82
CA SER A 258 -13.06 -1.17 8.67
C SER A 258 -12.68 0.33 8.69
N PRO A 259 -13.65 1.24 8.51
CA PRO A 259 -13.43 2.70 8.53
C PRO A 259 -13.25 3.26 9.95
N LEU A 260 -13.30 2.39 10.98
CA LEU A 260 -13.19 2.80 12.38
C LEU A 260 -11.74 3.06 12.77
N PRO A 261 -11.49 4.04 13.65
CA PRO A 261 -10.16 4.31 14.17
C PRO A 261 -9.60 3.09 14.90
N PRO A 262 -8.27 2.96 14.97
CA PRO A 262 -7.66 1.84 15.67
C PRO A 262 -7.82 1.98 17.19
N THR A 263 -7.72 0.86 17.89
CA THR A 263 -7.73 0.83 19.36
C THR A 263 -6.31 0.85 19.90
N PRO A 264 -5.94 1.82 20.75
CA PRO A 264 -4.61 1.88 21.35
C PRO A 264 -4.42 0.77 22.40
N ASP A 265 -3.21 0.22 22.48
CA ASP A 265 -2.83 -0.76 23.50
C ASP A 265 -2.13 -0.05 24.68
N PRO A 266 -2.68 -0.09 25.91
CA PRO A 266 -2.04 0.51 27.08
C PRO A 266 -0.74 -0.19 27.51
N ARG A 267 -0.45 -1.40 27.00
CA ARG A 267 0.77 -2.18 27.29
C ARG A 267 1.73 -2.25 26.11
N TRP A 268 1.65 -1.27 25.19
CA TRP A 268 2.49 -1.17 24.00
C TRP A 268 4.01 -1.36 24.23
N TYR A 269 4.49 -1.00 25.42
CA TYR A 269 5.91 -1.10 25.79
C TYR A 269 6.39 -2.54 25.94
N GLU A 270 5.51 -3.49 26.28
CA GLU A 270 5.86 -4.91 26.35
C GLU A 270 6.21 -5.47 24.96
N ASP A 271 5.43 -5.10 23.95
CA ASP A 271 5.66 -5.52 22.57
C ASP A 271 6.84 -4.79 21.93
N TRP A 272 7.01 -3.50 22.26
CA TRP A 272 8.19 -2.75 21.85
C TRP A 272 9.48 -3.40 22.36
N TYR A 273 9.50 -3.81 23.63
CA TYR A 273 10.65 -4.51 24.21
C TYR A 273 10.93 -5.86 23.54
N LYS A 274 9.90 -6.68 23.25
CA LYS A 274 10.09 -7.94 22.51
C LYS A 274 10.71 -7.69 21.13
N SER A 275 10.21 -6.69 20.40
CA SER A 275 10.69 -6.36 19.05
C SER A 275 12.14 -5.88 19.01
N SER A 276 12.59 -5.15 20.04
CA SER A 276 13.96 -4.67 20.15
C SER A 276 14.97 -5.76 20.54
N MET A 277 14.52 -6.84 21.17
CA MET A 277 15.38 -7.99 21.50
C MET A 277 15.59 -8.99 20.35
N THR A 278 14.68 -9.04 19.37
CA THR A 278 14.79 -9.94 18.21
C THR A 278 15.69 -9.41 17.09
N HIS A 279 16.01 -8.11 17.10
CA HIS A 279 16.96 -7.47 16.19
C HIS A 279 18.01 -6.68 16.97
N PRO A 280 18.94 -7.36 17.66
CA PRO A 280 20.10 -6.66 18.19
C PRO A 280 20.88 -6.09 17.00
N ARG A 281 21.10 -4.77 17.01
CA ARG A 281 22.00 -4.10 16.06
C ARG A 281 23.42 -4.63 16.19
#